data_AF-A0AA39ZF11-F1
#
_entry.id   AF-A0AA39ZF11-F1
#
_cell.length_a   1.000
_cell.length_b   1.000
_cell.length_c   1.000
_cell.angle_alpha   90.00
_cell.angle_beta   90.00
_cell.angle_gamma   90.00
#
_symmetry.space_group_name_H-M   'P 1'
#
loop_
_entity.id
_entity.type
_entity.pdbx_description
1 polymer ?
#
loop_
_entity_poly.entity_id
_entity_poly.type
_entity_poly.pdbx_seq_one_letter_code
_entity_poly.pdbx_strand_id
1 'polypeptide(L)'
;MYSSTRDMLAFGTAILSHKLLSPLATRKWLSPTTFTSSRGHVLGAPWEIQRADRLAPDGRIVDIYTKAGDLGLYHSMFALVPDYDIVISVMTAGKEVTDEFFIQSHLISQTLKALVPALDAATKQEAKKKFSGLYMYQDKESHSVVELEVDDGPGLAIKEWTVKGFDVLGNFTLYNIAASGRPLPGTARLYPSNLEAGSQKAWRMVFDQVDDKRGEPFDEEAAYPDARCVNWGTMDRFNYDFVGLEEFVMMIGRDGAAESLTPVGFGVTLAKQV
;
A
#
# COMPACT_ATOMS: atom_id res chain seq x y z
N MET A 1 16.56 -26.51 13.76
CA MET A 1 17.52 -25.39 13.88
C MET A 1 17.31 -24.78 15.26
N TYR A 2 18.39 -24.41 15.96
CA TYR A 2 18.30 -23.65 17.21
C TYR A 2 18.73 -22.22 16.93
N SER A 3 18.05 -21.24 17.53
CA SER A 3 18.25 -19.82 17.30
C SER A 3 17.85 -19.02 18.54
N SER A 4 18.08 -17.71 18.53
CA SER A 4 17.60 -16.75 19.52
C SER A 4 16.66 -15.72 18.90
N THR A 5 15.84 -15.04 19.71
CA THR A 5 15.01 -13.93 19.20
C THR A 5 15.85 -12.82 18.59
N ARG A 6 17.06 -12.57 19.12
CA ARG A 6 18.01 -11.61 18.54
C ARG A 6 18.40 -11.99 17.11
N ASP A 7 18.73 -13.26 16.89
CA ASP A 7 19.13 -13.74 15.55
C ASP A 7 17.95 -13.70 14.58
N MET A 8 16.74 -14.06 15.04
CA MET A 8 15.53 -13.99 14.22
C MET A 8 15.14 -12.56 13.87
N LEU A 9 15.26 -11.60 14.80
CA LEU A 9 15.04 -10.19 14.51
C LEU A 9 16.06 -9.68 13.49
N ALA A 10 17.34 -10.00 13.66
CA ALA A 10 18.38 -9.64 12.70
C ALA A 10 18.11 -10.23 11.30
N PHE A 11 17.67 -11.48 11.23
CA PHE A 11 17.26 -12.14 10.00
C PHE A 11 16.07 -11.42 9.34
N GLY A 12 15.00 -11.15 10.08
CA GLY A 12 13.83 -10.44 9.55
C GLY A 12 14.14 -9.02 9.07
N THR A 13 14.92 -8.27 9.84
CA THR A 13 15.37 -6.94 9.42
C THR A 13 16.21 -7.02 8.15
N ALA A 14 17.06 -8.05 8.00
CA ALA A 14 17.84 -8.24 6.79
C ALA A 14 16.98 -8.61 5.56
N ILE A 15 15.84 -9.30 5.75
CA ILE A 15 14.86 -9.55 4.70
C ILE A 15 14.20 -8.24 4.26
N LEU A 16 13.58 -7.52 5.21
CA LEU A 16 12.82 -6.29 4.91
C LEU A 16 13.71 -5.19 4.32
N SER A 17 14.97 -5.13 4.74
CA SER A 17 15.97 -4.19 4.18
C SER A 17 16.74 -4.70 2.95
N HIS A 18 16.31 -5.82 2.35
CA HIS A 18 16.91 -6.37 1.12
C HIS A 18 18.43 -6.64 1.21
N LYS A 19 18.94 -6.99 2.41
CA LYS A 19 20.36 -7.29 2.62
C LYS A 19 20.74 -8.72 2.22
N LEU A 20 19.78 -9.64 2.22
CA LEU A 20 20.00 -11.04 1.89
C LEU A 20 19.82 -11.33 0.39
N LEU A 21 18.89 -10.61 -0.24
CA LEU A 21 18.50 -10.76 -1.65
C LEU A 21 18.27 -9.36 -2.22
N SER A 22 18.43 -9.21 -3.54
CA SER A 22 18.09 -7.95 -4.20
C SER A 22 16.62 -7.56 -3.94
N PRO A 23 16.24 -6.28 -4.05
CA PRO A 23 14.85 -5.86 -3.82
C PRO A 23 13.85 -6.64 -4.67
N LEU A 24 14.15 -6.86 -5.95
CA LEU A 24 13.32 -7.66 -6.85
C LEU A 24 13.20 -9.12 -6.39
N ALA A 25 14.32 -9.75 -6.04
CA ALA A 25 14.32 -11.15 -5.60
C ALA A 25 13.58 -11.31 -4.27
N THR A 26 13.71 -10.36 -3.34
CA THR A 26 12.98 -10.36 -2.07
C THR A 26 11.48 -10.25 -2.29
N ARG A 27 11.02 -9.30 -3.12
CA ARG A 27 9.58 -9.15 -3.44
C ARG A 27 9.00 -10.39 -4.11
N LYS A 28 9.76 -10.99 -5.04
CA LYS A 28 9.37 -12.26 -5.66
C LYS A 28 9.28 -13.39 -4.64
N TRP A 29 10.20 -13.44 -3.68
CA TRP A 29 10.19 -14.46 -2.62
C TRP A 29 9.04 -14.30 -1.63
N LEU A 30 8.65 -13.06 -1.33
CA LEU A 30 7.48 -12.72 -0.51
C LEU A 30 6.17 -12.76 -1.32
N SER A 31 6.16 -13.22 -2.57
CA SER A 31 4.89 -13.34 -3.31
C SER A 31 4.14 -14.60 -2.89
N PRO A 32 2.80 -14.54 -2.76
CA PRO A 32 1.95 -15.73 -2.65
C PRO A 32 2.21 -16.74 -3.77
N THR A 33 2.15 -18.03 -3.45
CA THR A 33 2.32 -19.14 -4.39
C THR A 33 1.05 -19.93 -4.61
N THR A 34 0.20 -20.07 -3.60
CA THR A 34 -1.10 -20.75 -3.73
C THR A 34 -2.10 -20.30 -2.68
N PHE A 35 -3.38 -20.37 -3.01
CA PHE A 35 -4.47 -20.11 -2.08
C PHE A 35 -4.84 -21.36 -1.28
N THR A 36 -5.42 -21.15 -0.10
CA THR A 36 -6.12 -22.19 0.66
C THR A 36 -7.63 -22.05 0.46
N SER A 37 -8.43 -22.92 1.09
CA SER A 37 -9.89 -22.73 1.15
C SER A 37 -10.32 -21.55 2.03
N SER A 38 -9.42 -21.02 2.86
CA SER A 38 -9.66 -19.84 3.70
C SER A 38 -9.28 -18.57 2.92
N ARG A 39 -10.16 -17.56 2.95
CA ARG A 39 -9.85 -16.22 2.40
C ARG A 39 -8.75 -15.50 3.19
N GLY A 40 -8.58 -15.84 4.46
CA GLY A 40 -7.61 -15.22 5.35
C GLY A 40 -6.22 -15.87 5.32
N HIS A 41 -6.04 -17.00 4.61
CA HIS A 41 -4.77 -17.73 4.59
C HIS A 41 -4.32 -18.05 3.18
N VAL A 42 -3.11 -17.63 2.86
CA VAL A 42 -2.45 -17.87 1.59
C VAL A 42 -1.07 -18.47 1.88
N LEU A 43 -0.58 -19.34 1.01
CA LEU A 43 0.74 -19.93 1.16
C LEU A 43 1.71 -19.25 0.19
N GLY A 44 2.94 -19.03 0.66
CA GLY A 44 4.09 -18.59 -0.12
C GLY A 44 5.17 -19.67 -0.16
N ALA A 45 6.43 -19.27 -0.29
CA ALA A 45 7.56 -20.20 -0.25
C ALA A 45 8.65 -19.71 0.71
N PRO A 46 8.69 -20.10 2.00
CA PRO A 46 7.87 -21.10 2.70
C PRO A 46 6.74 -20.49 3.57
N TRP A 47 6.39 -19.23 3.33
CA TRP A 47 5.55 -18.41 4.20
C TRP A 47 4.12 -18.94 4.36
N GLU A 48 3.60 -18.86 5.58
CA GLU A 48 2.16 -18.86 5.88
C GLU A 48 1.71 -17.40 5.94
N ILE A 49 0.86 -16.95 5.02
CA ILE A 49 0.50 -15.54 4.87
C ILE A 49 -0.92 -15.35 5.38
N GLN A 50 -1.10 -14.60 6.47
CA GLN A 50 -2.41 -14.21 6.96
C GLN A 50 -2.82 -12.84 6.40
N ARG A 51 -4.01 -12.77 5.81
CA ARG A 51 -4.59 -11.52 5.29
C ARG A 51 -5.50 -10.93 6.35
N ALA A 52 -5.05 -9.86 7.03
CA ALA A 52 -5.76 -9.29 8.17
C ALA A 52 -6.50 -8.00 7.81
N ASP A 53 -7.82 -7.99 8.02
CA ASP A 53 -8.75 -6.88 7.75
C ASP A 53 -9.10 -6.06 9.02
N ARG A 54 -8.54 -6.42 10.18
CA ARG A 54 -8.86 -5.85 11.50
C ARG A 54 -7.68 -5.17 12.18
N LEU A 55 -6.64 -4.83 11.42
CA LEU A 55 -5.45 -4.16 11.95
C LEU A 55 -5.45 -2.67 11.60
N ALA A 56 -5.61 -2.35 10.33
CA ALA A 56 -5.67 -0.98 9.87
C ALA A 56 -7.03 -0.34 10.23
N PRO A 57 -7.08 0.93 10.68
CA PRO A 57 -8.34 1.58 11.08
C PRO A 57 -9.38 1.71 9.97
N ASP A 58 -8.94 1.77 8.71
CA ASP A 58 -9.78 1.86 7.51
C ASP A 58 -10.21 0.48 6.96
N GLY A 59 -9.86 -0.61 7.66
CA GLY A 59 -10.21 -1.97 7.26
C GLY A 59 -9.42 -2.52 6.08
N ARG A 60 -8.38 -1.81 5.59
CA ARG A 60 -7.55 -2.33 4.49
C ARG A 60 -6.79 -3.58 4.93
N ILE A 61 -6.60 -4.48 3.98
CA ILE A 61 -5.88 -5.74 4.22
C ILE A 61 -4.41 -5.44 4.52
N VAL A 62 -3.94 -6.00 5.64
CA VAL A 62 -2.53 -6.05 6.02
C VAL A 62 -2.08 -7.51 5.97
N ASP A 63 -1.17 -7.82 5.06
CA ASP A 63 -0.62 -9.18 4.91
C ASP A 63 0.51 -9.42 5.93
N ILE A 64 0.34 -10.46 6.77
CA ILE A 64 1.31 -10.89 7.78
C ILE A 64 1.98 -12.17 7.27
N TYR A 65 3.30 -12.14 7.12
CA TYR A 65 4.07 -13.28 6.64
C TYR A 65 4.65 -14.02 7.82
N THR A 66 4.11 -15.20 8.12
CA THR A 66 4.55 -16.00 9.26
C THR A 66 5.24 -17.29 8.88
N LYS A 67 5.97 -17.83 9.86
CA LYS A 67 6.36 -19.23 9.87
C LYS A 67 6.30 -19.79 11.28
N ALA A 68 5.49 -20.82 11.48
CA ALA A 68 5.47 -21.61 12.70
C ALA A 68 6.61 -22.65 12.73
N GLY A 69 7.03 -23.03 13.93
CA GLY A 69 8.00 -24.10 14.15
C GLY A 69 7.82 -24.76 15.51
N ASP A 70 7.69 -26.08 15.50
CA ASP A 70 7.41 -26.89 16.69
C ASP A 70 8.42 -28.04 16.83
N LEU A 71 8.90 -28.26 18.05
CA LEU A 71 9.74 -29.40 18.41
C LEU A 71 9.53 -29.79 19.88
N GLY A 72 8.69 -30.80 20.13
CA GLY A 72 8.40 -31.27 21.48
C GLY A 72 7.74 -30.16 22.31
N LEU A 73 8.41 -29.73 23.38
CA LEU A 73 7.95 -28.65 24.27
C LEU A 73 8.45 -27.26 23.85
N TYR A 74 9.03 -27.12 22.65
CA TYR A 74 9.56 -25.86 22.14
C TYR A 74 8.74 -25.42 20.93
N HIS A 75 8.28 -24.17 20.97
CA HIS A 75 7.38 -23.60 19.98
C HIS A 75 7.89 -22.22 19.57
N SER A 76 7.73 -21.89 18.30
CA SER A 76 8.17 -20.61 17.76
C SER A 76 7.24 -20.11 16.67
N MET A 77 7.10 -18.79 16.61
CA MET A 77 6.45 -18.13 15.50
C MET A 77 7.25 -16.88 15.12
N PHE A 78 7.56 -16.79 13.84
CA PHE A 78 8.24 -15.65 13.25
C PHE A 78 7.26 -14.93 12.33
N ALA A 79 7.23 -13.60 12.37
CA ALA A 79 6.32 -12.78 11.57
C ALA A 79 7.04 -11.58 10.95
N LEU A 80 6.70 -11.27 9.70
CA LEU A 80 7.05 -10.04 9.00
C LEU A 80 5.77 -9.33 8.58
N VAL A 81 5.74 -8.01 8.71
CA VAL A 81 4.68 -7.16 8.11
C VAL A 81 5.37 -6.12 7.25
N PRO A 82 5.59 -6.43 5.94
CA PRO A 82 6.39 -5.58 5.06
C PRO A 82 5.89 -4.15 4.96
N ASP A 83 4.58 -3.93 4.91
CA ASP A 83 3.98 -2.58 4.76
C ASP A 83 4.27 -1.64 5.94
N TYR A 84 4.70 -2.19 7.09
CA TYR A 84 4.99 -1.44 8.31
C TYR A 84 6.44 -1.60 8.78
N ASP A 85 7.28 -2.29 8.00
CA ASP A 85 8.65 -2.65 8.39
C ASP A 85 8.75 -3.38 9.75
N ILE A 86 7.73 -4.16 10.13
CA ILE A 86 7.67 -4.86 11.42
C ILE A 86 8.24 -6.27 11.30
N VAL A 87 9.06 -6.65 12.30
CA VAL A 87 9.53 -8.02 12.52
C VAL A 87 9.17 -8.43 13.95
N ILE A 88 8.54 -9.59 14.11
CA ILE A 88 8.21 -10.17 15.42
C ILE A 88 8.74 -11.60 15.47
N SER A 89 9.36 -11.97 16.59
CA SER A 89 9.74 -13.35 16.89
C SER A 89 9.28 -13.70 18.29
N VAL A 90 8.42 -14.72 18.39
CA VAL A 90 7.94 -15.29 19.64
C VAL A 90 8.51 -16.69 19.75
N MET A 91 9.23 -16.98 20.83
CA MET A 91 9.76 -18.31 21.15
C MET A 91 9.30 -18.67 22.56
N THR A 92 8.61 -19.79 22.70
CA THR A 92 8.10 -20.27 24.00
C THR A 92 8.52 -21.71 24.22
N ALA A 93 8.62 -22.12 25.48
CA ALA A 93 8.92 -23.49 25.83
C ALA A 93 8.25 -23.89 27.14
N GLY A 94 7.89 -25.16 27.27
CA GLY A 94 7.26 -25.73 28.46
C GLY A 94 5.89 -26.34 28.19
N LYS A 95 5.40 -27.15 29.13
CA LYS A 95 4.15 -27.90 28.96
C LYS A 95 2.93 -26.97 28.87
N GLU A 96 2.95 -25.88 29.62
CA GLU A 96 1.86 -24.91 29.71
C GLU A 96 1.57 -24.29 28.33
N VAL A 97 2.62 -23.88 27.61
CA VAL A 97 2.48 -23.32 26.26
C VAL A 97 2.24 -24.37 25.19
N THR A 98 2.64 -25.63 25.42
CA THR A 98 2.29 -26.75 24.53
C THR A 98 0.79 -27.06 24.59
N ASP A 99 0.19 -26.98 25.77
CA ASP A 99 -1.25 -27.20 25.95
C ASP A 99 -2.08 -26.04 25.33
N GLU A 100 -1.48 -24.86 25.12
CA GLU A 100 -2.07 -23.70 24.44
C GLU A 100 -1.47 -23.47 23.04
N PHE A 101 -1.83 -24.33 22.09
CA PHE A 101 -1.23 -24.38 20.75
C PHE A 101 -1.16 -23.04 19.97
N PHE A 102 -2.08 -22.11 20.21
CA PHE A 102 -2.16 -20.83 19.47
C PHE A 102 -1.56 -19.62 20.22
N ILE A 103 -0.87 -19.82 21.35
CA ILE A 103 -0.40 -18.71 22.19
C ILE A 103 0.52 -17.74 21.44
N GLN A 104 1.41 -18.23 20.57
CA GLN A 104 2.34 -17.39 19.81
C GLN A 104 1.60 -16.54 18.78
N SER A 105 0.63 -17.13 18.07
CA SER A 105 -0.25 -16.42 17.14
C SER A 105 -1.09 -15.36 17.86
N HIS A 106 -1.57 -15.66 19.06
CA HIS A 106 -2.30 -14.70 19.90
C HIS A 106 -1.42 -13.50 20.28
N LEU A 107 -0.19 -13.76 20.76
CA LEU A 107 0.76 -12.72 21.12
C LEU A 107 1.13 -11.83 19.93
N ILE A 108 1.38 -12.40 18.76
CA ILE A 108 1.62 -11.63 17.52
C ILE A 108 0.39 -10.78 17.17
N SER A 109 -0.81 -11.36 17.20
CA SER A 109 -2.05 -10.65 16.87
C SER A 109 -2.30 -9.46 17.80
N GLN A 110 -2.15 -9.63 19.12
CA GLN A 110 -2.32 -8.54 20.08
C GLN A 110 -1.24 -7.45 19.91
N THR A 111 0.00 -7.85 19.64
CA THR A 111 1.09 -6.92 19.37
C THR A 111 0.79 -6.06 18.15
N LEU A 112 0.35 -6.68 17.04
CA LEU A 112 0.01 -5.96 15.81
C LEU A 112 -1.22 -5.05 15.99
N LYS A 113 -2.25 -5.49 16.73
CA LYS A 113 -3.41 -4.65 17.06
C LYS A 113 -3.05 -3.40 17.85
N ALA A 114 -1.99 -3.45 18.67
CA ALA A 114 -1.49 -2.29 19.39
C ALA A 114 -0.61 -1.39 18.52
N LEU A 115 0.25 -1.98 17.67
CA LEU A 115 1.24 -1.23 16.90
C LEU A 115 0.70 -0.62 15.61
N VAL A 116 -0.06 -1.38 14.81
CA VAL A 116 -0.48 -0.96 13.46
C VAL A 116 -1.29 0.34 13.48
N PRO A 117 -2.34 0.50 14.31
CA PRO A 117 -3.08 1.76 14.35
C PRO A 117 -2.22 2.98 14.77
N ALA A 118 -1.27 2.77 15.69
CA ALA A 118 -0.39 3.84 16.15
C ALA A 118 0.62 4.26 15.08
N LEU A 119 1.18 3.28 14.35
CA LEU A 119 2.08 3.53 13.22
C LEU A 119 1.35 4.20 12.05
N ASP A 120 0.10 3.84 11.78
CA ASP A 120 -0.74 4.51 10.80
C ASP A 120 -0.93 5.99 11.12
N ALA A 121 -1.31 6.29 12.37
CA ALA A 121 -1.49 7.67 12.81
C ALA A 121 -0.20 8.49 12.69
N ALA A 122 0.94 7.91 13.10
CA ALA A 122 2.24 8.56 12.98
C ALA A 122 2.65 8.77 11.50
N THR A 123 2.42 7.78 10.65
CA THR A 123 2.74 7.84 9.22
C THR A 123 1.89 8.88 8.51
N LYS A 124 0.58 8.98 8.82
CA LYS A 124 -0.28 10.04 8.28
C LYS A 124 0.20 11.43 8.68
N GLN A 125 0.59 11.63 9.94
CA GLN A 125 1.13 12.92 10.41
C GLN A 125 2.41 13.32 9.67
N GLU A 126 3.32 12.38 9.46
CA GLU A 126 4.55 12.63 8.70
C GLU A 126 4.27 12.84 7.21
N ALA A 127 3.38 12.04 6.62
CA ALA A 127 2.98 12.17 5.22
C ALA A 127 2.31 13.51 4.94
N LYS A 128 1.50 14.01 5.87
CA LYS A 128 0.87 15.34 5.78
C LYS A 128 1.94 16.43 5.67
N LYS A 129 2.99 16.39 6.49
CA LYS A 129 4.07 17.39 6.41
C LYS A 129 4.89 17.24 5.12
N LYS A 130 5.21 16.00 4.73
CA LYS A 130 6.18 15.70 3.67
C LYS A 130 5.61 15.73 2.26
N PHE A 131 4.38 15.27 2.06
CA PHE A 131 3.81 15.02 0.73
C PHE A 131 2.54 15.81 0.42
N SER A 132 1.77 16.23 1.42
CA SER A 132 0.58 17.07 1.17
C SER A 132 0.96 18.51 0.80
N GLY A 133 0.04 19.22 0.15
CA GLY A 133 0.18 20.60 -0.26
C GLY A 133 -0.09 20.83 -1.73
N LEU A 134 0.06 22.09 -2.14
CA LEU A 134 -0.11 22.53 -3.52
C LEU A 134 1.19 22.36 -4.30
N TYR A 135 1.11 21.73 -5.46
CA TYR A 135 2.19 21.62 -6.44
C TYR A 135 1.82 22.46 -7.66
N MET A 136 2.71 23.36 -8.07
CA MET A 136 2.44 24.28 -9.18
C MET A 136 3.57 24.26 -10.21
N TYR A 137 3.22 24.44 -11.47
CA TYR A 137 4.20 24.67 -12.51
C TYR A 137 4.87 26.04 -12.32
N GLN A 138 6.14 26.17 -12.73
CA GLN A 138 6.91 27.41 -12.53
C GLN A 138 6.27 28.61 -13.23
N ASP A 139 5.71 28.40 -14.42
CA ASP A 139 4.91 29.39 -15.11
C ASP A 139 3.48 29.39 -14.57
N LYS A 140 3.14 30.40 -13.76
CA LYS A 140 1.82 30.53 -13.14
C LYS A 140 0.71 30.79 -14.16
N GLU A 141 1.02 31.42 -15.29
CA GLU A 141 0.04 31.68 -16.36
C GLU A 141 -0.40 30.39 -17.05
N SER A 142 0.38 29.31 -16.89
CA SER A 142 -0.02 27.99 -17.36
C SER A 142 -1.20 27.41 -16.58
N HIS A 143 -1.57 27.93 -15.40
CA HIS A 143 -2.63 27.35 -14.57
C HIS A 143 -2.53 25.81 -14.41
N SER A 144 -1.32 25.29 -14.26
CA SER A 144 -1.07 23.86 -14.07
C SER A 144 -0.74 23.57 -12.60
N VAL A 145 -1.60 22.81 -11.94
CA VAL A 145 -1.53 22.55 -10.50
C VAL A 145 -1.98 21.13 -10.14
N VAL A 146 -1.43 20.60 -9.06
CA VAL A 146 -1.94 19.41 -8.36
C VAL A 146 -1.96 19.71 -6.87
N GLU A 147 -3.10 19.56 -6.20
CA GLU A 147 -3.22 19.67 -4.75
C GLU A 147 -3.36 18.28 -4.14
N LEU A 148 -2.45 17.92 -3.23
CA LEU A 148 -2.48 16.65 -2.50
C LEU A 148 -2.87 16.86 -1.04
N GLU A 149 -3.69 15.97 -0.50
CA GLU A 149 -4.17 16.00 0.87
C GLU A 149 -3.98 14.65 1.58
N VAL A 150 -3.77 14.70 2.90
CA VAL A 150 -3.86 13.54 3.78
C VAL A 150 -5.15 13.66 4.60
N ASP A 151 -6.08 12.75 4.35
CA ASP A 151 -7.38 12.65 5.02
C ASP A 151 -7.50 11.35 5.84
N ASP A 152 -8.73 10.95 6.17
CA ASP A 152 -9.01 9.75 6.95
C ASP A 152 -8.84 8.44 6.15
N GLY A 153 -8.72 8.49 4.82
CA GLY A 153 -8.44 7.33 3.97
C GLY A 153 -6.95 6.95 3.91
N PRO A 154 -6.59 5.87 3.18
CA PRO A 154 -5.21 5.55 2.88
C PRO A 154 -4.67 6.43 1.73
N GLY A 155 -3.35 6.39 1.51
CA GLY A 155 -2.70 7.14 0.43
C GLY A 155 -2.79 8.66 0.55
N LEU A 156 -2.59 9.36 -0.56
CA LEU A 156 -2.72 10.82 -0.67
C LEU A 156 -3.89 11.15 -1.59
N ALA A 157 -4.91 11.84 -1.11
CA ALA A 157 -6.02 12.29 -1.94
C ALA A 157 -5.58 13.39 -2.90
N ILE A 158 -6.02 13.32 -4.15
CA ILE A 158 -5.84 14.38 -5.14
C ILE A 158 -7.09 15.26 -5.10
N LYS A 159 -6.93 16.46 -4.56
CA LYS A 159 -8.02 17.43 -4.39
C LYS A 159 -8.23 18.28 -5.63
N GLU A 160 -7.15 18.65 -6.30
CA GLU A 160 -7.17 19.37 -7.57
C GLU A 160 -6.13 18.78 -8.51
N TRP A 161 -6.45 18.70 -9.80
CA TRP A 161 -5.49 18.40 -10.85
C TRP A 161 -5.89 19.13 -12.12
N THR A 162 -5.15 20.19 -12.42
CA THR A 162 -5.36 21.04 -13.58
C THR A 162 -4.08 21.09 -14.39
N VAL A 163 -4.17 20.97 -15.71
CA VAL A 163 -3.02 21.13 -16.62
C VAL A 163 -3.40 22.11 -17.71
N LYS A 164 -2.67 23.21 -17.85
CA LYS A 164 -2.96 24.27 -18.86
C LYS A 164 -4.39 24.82 -18.73
N GLY A 165 -4.91 24.95 -17.51
CA GLY A 165 -6.28 25.39 -17.23
C GLY A 165 -7.37 24.33 -17.51
N PHE A 166 -7.01 23.12 -17.90
CA PHE A 166 -7.93 22.02 -18.10
C PHE A 166 -8.04 21.18 -16.82
N ASP A 167 -9.26 21.06 -16.28
CA ASP A 167 -9.56 20.18 -15.13
C ASP A 167 -9.45 18.71 -15.56
N VAL A 168 -8.35 18.08 -15.17
CA VAL A 168 -8.05 16.69 -15.55
C VAL A 168 -8.93 15.72 -14.77
N LEU A 169 -9.17 15.95 -13.47
CA LEU A 169 -9.96 15.04 -12.64
C LEU A 169 -11.44 15.03 -13.07
N GLY A 170 -12.04 16.20 -13.28
CA GLY A 170 -13.44 16.30 -13.71
C GLY A 170 -13.67 15.70 -15.11
N ASN A 171 -12.62 15.64 -15.94
CA ASN A 171 -12.67 15.12 -17.30
C ASN A 171 -11.91 13.80 -17.48
N PHE A 172 -11.58 13.10 -16.40
CA PHE A 172 -10.67 11.95 -16.43
C PHE A 172 -11.11 10.85 -17.41
N THR A 173 -12.43 10.64 -17.55
CA THR A 173 -12.98 9.63 -18.46
C THR A 173 -12.93 9.99 -19.93
N LEU A 174 -12.61 11.23 -20.31
CA LEU A 174 -12.33 11.61 -21.69
C LEU A 174 -11.05 10.97 -22.22
N TYR A 175 -10.14 10.56 -21.33
CA TYR A 175 -8.88 9.88 -21.67
C TYR A 175 -9.01 8.36 -21.85
N ASN A 176 -10.24 7.85 -21.84
CA ASN A 176 -10.56 6.45 -22.13
C ASN A 176 -11.09 6.31 -23.56
N ILE A 177 -10.92 5.14 -24.19
CA ILE A 177 -11.50 4.81 -25.51
C ILE A 177 -13.01 5.07 -25.57
N ALA A 178 -13.74 4.78 -24.48
CA ALA A 178 -15.18 5.02 -24.42
C ALA A 178 -15.57 6.50 -24.29
N ALA A 179 -14.62 7.38 -23.92
CA ALA A 179 -14.77 8.82 -23.78
C ALA A 179 -16.10 9.26 -23.15
N SER A 180 -16.52 8.61 -22.05
CA SER A 180 -17.89 8.71 -21.55
C SER A 180 -18.27 10.13 -21.09
N GLY A 181 -17.28 10.96 -20.76
CA GLY A 181 -17.46 12.32 -20.24
C GLY A 181 -18.14 12.35 -18.88
N ARG A 182 -18.30 11.19 -18.23
CA ARG A 182 -18.91 11.07 -16.90
C ARG A 182 -17.79 11.05 -15.85
N PRO A 183 -17.86 11.86 -14.79
CA PRO A 183 -16.91 11.76 -13.70
C PRO A 183 -16.88 10.35 -13.11
N LEU A 184 -15.69 9.88 -12.73
CA LEU A 184 -15.57 8.64 -11.96
C LEU A 184 -16.06 8.90 -10.52
N PRO A 185 -16.82 7.97 -9.93
CA PRO A 185 -17.17 8.07 -8.52
C PRO A 185 -15.92 7.93 -7.65
N GLY A 186 -15.96 8.54 -6.48
CA GLY A 186 -14.94 8.41 -5.45
C GLY A 186 -13.81 9.42 -5.51
N THR A 187 -12.80 9.18 -4.69
CA THR A 187 -11.63 10.06 -4.53
C THR A 187 -10.46 9.46 -5.30
N ALA A 188 -9.82 10.26 -6.15
CA ALA A 188 -8.55 9.87 -6.76
C ALA A 188 -7.45 9.94 -5.70
N ARG A 189 -6.68 8.87 -5.54
CA ARG A 189 -5.63 8.76 -4.52
C ARG A 189 -4.33 8.22 -5.08
N LEU A 190 -3.22 8.80 -4.64
CA LEU A 190 -1.88 8.32 -4.93
C LEU A 190 -1.44 7.31 -3.86
N TYR A 191 -0.98 6.15 -4.33
CA TYR A 191 -0.36 5.10 -3.54
C TYR A 191 1.09 4.89 -3.98
N PRO A 192 2.03 4.65 -3.05
CA PRO A 192 3.41 4.39 -3.42
C PRO A 192 3.52 3.04 -4.17
N SER A 193 4.26 3.01 -5.27
CA SER A 193 4.46 1.77 -6.05
C SER A 193 5.63 0.92 -5.57
N ASN A 194 6.41 1.42 -4.59
CA ASN A 194 7.69 0.85 -4.15
C ASN A 194 8.75 0.75 -5.25
N LEU A 195 8.58 1.49 -6.35
CA LEU A 195 9.59 1.69 -7.39
C LEU A 195 10.30 3.02 -7.17
N GLU A 196 11.63 2.97 -7.20
CA GLU A 196 12.49 4.12 -6.97
C GLU A 196 13.70 4.11 -7.90
N ALA A 197 14.16 5.31 -8.28
CA ALA A 197 15.36 5.53 -9.06
C ALA A 197 16.08 6.78 -8.50
N GLY A 198 17.06 6.57 -7.63
CA GLY A 198 17.71 7.67 -6.90
C GLY A 198 16.72 8.39 -5.97
N SER A 199 16.52 9.69 -6.18
CA SER A 199 15.54 10.50 -5.43
C SER A 199 14.12 10.45 -6.00
N GLN A 200 13.92 9.78 -7.14
CA GLN A 200 12.61 9.65 -7.75
C GLN A 200 11.86 8.46 -7.17
N LYS A 201 10.62 8.69 -6.73
CA LYS A 201 9.69 7.65 -6.27
C LYS A 201 8.45 7.66 -7.14
N ALA A 202 8.08 6.50 -7.66
CA ALA A 202 6.89 6.36 -8.47
C ALA A 202 5.66 6.05 -7.61
N TRP A 203 4.54 6.68 -7.97
CA TRP A 203 3.24 6.59 -7.33
C TRP A 203 2.20 6.25 -8.37
N ARG A 204 1.17 5.51 -7.95
CA ARG A 204 0.05 5.11 -8.79
C ARG A 204 -1.22 5.71 -8.26
N MET A 205 -1.95 6.39 -9.13
CA MET A 205 -3.28 6.90 -8.86
C MET A 205 -4.32 5.80 -9.02
N VAL A 206 -5.25 5.72 -8.08
CA VAL A 206 -6.42 4.85 -8.14
C VAL A 206 -7.63 5.64 -7.68
N PHE A 207 -8.79 5.41 -8.29
CA PHE A 207 -10.05 5.91 -7.75
C PHE A 207 -10.58 4.91 -6.71
N ASP A 208 -10.80 5.41 -5.51
CA ASP A 208 -11.44 4.63 -4.46
C ASP A 208 -12.89 4.34 -4.85
N GLN A 209 -13.34 3.13 -4.59
CA GLN A 209 -14.73 2.77 -4.74
C GLN A 209 -15.50 3.41 -3.58
N VAL A 210 -16.35 4.40 -3.88
CA VAL A 210 -17.35 4.90 -2.92
C VAL A 210 -18.66 4.13 -3.13
N ASP A 211 -19.49 4.08 -2.09
CA ASP A 211 -20.93 3.73 -2.15
C ASP A 211 -21.64 4.64 -3.17
N ASP A 212 -21.45 4.34 -4.45
CA ASP A 212 -22.37 4.74 -5.48
C ASP A 212 -23.58 3.81 -5.34
N LYS A 213 -24.72 4.37 -4.93
CA LYS A 213 -26.03 3.69 -4.89
C LYS A 213 -26.39 3.01 -6.22
N ARG A 214 -25.70 3.31 -7.32
CA ARG A 214 -25.84 2.62 -8.62
C ARG A 214 -25.14 1.26 -8.69
N GLY A 215 -24.16 0.99 -7.82
CA GLY A 215 -23.28 -0.18 -7.85
C GLY A 215 -23.42 -1.16 -6.68
N GLU A 216 -24.01 -0.73 -5.56
CA GLU A 216 -24.29 -1.59 -4.39
C GLU A 216 -24.99 -2.92 -4.73
N PRO A 217 -25.97 -3.00 -5.66
CA PRO A 217 -26.63 -4.27 -5.96
C PRO A 217 -25.70 -5.36 -6.49
N PHE A 218 -24.63 -4.99 -7.21
CA PHE A 218 -23.78 -5.99 -7.87
C PHE A 218 -22.87 -6.75 -6.90
N ASP A 219 -22.29 -6.08 -5.90
CA ASP A 219 -21.44 -6.77 -4.92
C ASP A 219 -22.26 -7.73 -4.03
N GLU A 220 -23.52 -7.38 -3.73
CA GLU A 220 -24.43 -8.25 -2.96
C GLU A 220 -24.94 -9.44 -3.79
N GLU A 221 -25.20 -9.23 -5.09
CA GLU A 221 -25.68 -10.28 -6.01
C GLU A 221 -24.55 -11.21 -6.49
N ALA A 222 -23.30 -10.77 -6.45
CA ALA A 222 -22.17 -11.53 -6.96
C ALA A 222 -21.91 -12.82 -6.16
N ALA A 223 -21.46 -13.86 -6.86
CA ALA A 223 -21.09 -15.14 -6.24
C ALA A 223 -19.78 -15.08 -5.42
N TYR A 224 -19.10 -13.93 -5.40
CA TYR A 224 -17.81 -13.72 -4.76
C TYR A 224 -17.72 -12.30 -4.18
N PRO A 225 -16.96 -12.10 -3.08
CA PRO A 225 -16.85 -10.80 -2.41
C PRO A 225 -16.08 -9.81 -3.28
N ASP A 226 -16.25 -8.52 -2.98
CA ASP A 226 -15.49 -7.42 -3.58
C ASP A 226 -15.51 -7.47 -5.12
N ALA A 227 -16.66 -7.82 -5.70
CA ALA A 227 -16.76 -8.15 -7.13
C ALA A 227 -16.43 -6.96 -8.04
N ARG A 228 -16.66 -5.74 -7.57
CA ARG A 228 -16.25 -4.50 -8.24
C ARG A 228 -14.79 -4.09 -8.01
N CYS A 229 -14.03 -4.80 -7.18
CA CYS A 229 -12.61 -4.53 -6.94
C CYS A 229 -11.75 -4.98 -8.14
N VAL A 230 -11.93 -4.27 -9.26
CA VAL A 230 -11.25 -4.51 -10.54
C VAL A 230 -10.28 -3.39 -10.91
N ASN A 231 -9.94 -2.53 -9.94
CA ASN A 231 -9.00 -1.41 -10.13
C ASN A 231 -7.66 -1.90 -10.73
N TRP A 232 -7.23 -3.12 -10.41
CA TRP A 232 -6.05 -3.76 -11.01
C TRP A 232 -6.13 -3.89 -12.54
N GLY A 233 -7.33 -4.15 -13.08
CA GLY A 233 -7.56 -4.37 -14.51
C GLY A 233 -7.88 -3.08 -15.28
N THR A 234 -8.08 -1.97 -14.57
CA THR A 234 -8.32 -0.65 -15.16
C THR A 234 -7.09 0.24 -15.23
N MET A 235 -5.97 -0.18 -14.62
CA MET A 235 -4.69 0.51 -14.70
C MET A 235 -4.25 0.73 -16.15
N ASP A 236 -3.75 1.94 -16.45
CA ASP A 236 -3.26 2.36 -17.76
C ASP A 236 -4.33 2.25 -18.87
N ARG A 237 -5.62 2.33 -18.52
CA ARG A 237 -6.70 2.47 -19.50
C ARG A 237 -6.99 3.91 -19.86
N PHE A 238 -6.64 4.85 -18.98
CA PHE A 238 -6.79 6.28 -19.20
C PHE A 238 -5.44 6.83 -19.63
N ASN A 239 -5.29 7.12 -20.92
CA ASN A 239 -3.98 7.45 -21.49
C ASN A 239 -4.00 8.84 -22.14
N TYR A 240 -2.86 9.51 -22.08
CA TYR A 240 -2.55 10.68 -22.88
C TYR A 240 -1.15 10.49 -23.47
N ASP A 241 -0.98 10.77 -24.76
CA ASP A 241 0.28 10.59 -25.48
C ASP A 241 0.96 9.21 -25.26
N PHE A 242 0.15 8.14 -25.30
CA PHE A 242 0.58 6.74 -25.07
C PHE A 242 1.13 6.43 -23.67
N VAL A 243 0.87 7.32 -22.70
CA VAL A 243 1.27 7.15 -21.30
C VAL A 243 0.04 7.10 -20.40
N GLY A 244 0.04 6.18 -19.44
CA GLY A 244 -1.01 6.07 -18.43
C GLY A 244 -1.05 7.32 -17.55
N LEU A 245 -2.23 7.93 -17.43
CA LEU A 245 -2.44 9.12 -16.60
C LEU A 245 -2.31 8.83 -15.11
N GLU A 246 -2.40 7.56 -14.72
CA GLU A 246 -2.34 7.11 -13.35
C GLU A 246 -0.91 7.08 -12.78
N GLU A 247 0.12 7.33 -13.59
CA GLU A 247 1.51 7.35 -13.13
C GLU A 247 1.96 8.75 -12.72
N PHE A 248 2.48 8.85 -11.49
CA PHE A 248 3.06 10.05 -10.93
C PHE A 248 4.46 9.77 -10.42
N VAL A 249 5.38 10.71 -10.62
CA VAL A 249 6.75 10.63 -10.08
C VAL A 249 6.98 11.80 -9.14
N MET A 250 7.28 11.49 -7.88
CA MET A 250 7.74 12.48 -6.90
C MET A 250 9.25 12.52 -6.85
N MET A 251 9.82 13.71 -6.80
CA MET A 251 11.22 13.92 -6.49
C MET A 251 11.34 14.24 -5.00
N ILE A 252 12.11 13.43 -4.29
CA ILE A 252 12.24 13.48 -2.83
C ILE A 252 13.54 14.19 -2.44
N GLY A 253 13.40 15.21 -1.61
CA GLY A 253 14.50 15.97 -1.02
C GLY A 253 15.27 15.18 0.03
N ARG A 254 16.38 15.77 0.49
CA ARG A 254 17.28 15.12 1.48
C ARG A 254 16.63 14.90 2.85
N ASP A 255 15.63 15.70 3.19
CA ASP A 255 14.82 15.60 4.42
C ASP A 255 13.69 14.56 4.30
N GLY A 256 13.55 13.93 3.13
CA GLY A 256 12.51 12.96 2.82
C GLY A 256 11.17 13.58 2.43
N ALA A 257 11.07 14.90 2.28
CA ALA A 257 9.89 15.59 1.77
C ALA A 257 9.86 15.60 0.24
N ALA A 258 8.67 15.70 -0.36
CA ALA A 258 8.57 15.92 -1.80
C ALA A 258 8.97 17.36 -2.14
N GLU A 259 9.86 17.52 -3.12
CA GLU A 259 10.24 18.81 -3.69
C GLU A 259 9.43 19.10 -4.96
N SER A 260 9.09 18.07 -5.73
CA SER A 260 8.26 18.19 -6.93
C SER A 260 7.45 16.93 -7.22
N LEU A 261 6.40 17.10 -8.03
CA LEU A 261 5.51 16.05 -8.50
C LEU A 261 5.36 16.16 -10.04
N THR A 262 5.46 15.05 -10.74
CA THR A 262 5.25 14.98 -12.19
C THR A 262 4.15 13.97 -12.50
N PRO A 263 2.96 14.40 -12.96
CA PRO A 263 2.01 13.51 -13.62
C PRO A 263 2.61 13.10 -14.96
N VAL A 264 3.06 11.84 -15.07
CA VAL A 264 3.92 11.38 -16.16
C VAL A 264 3.22 11.52 -17.50
N GLY A 265 1.92 11.23 -17.56
CA GLY A 265 1.11 11.35 -18.77
C GLY A 265 1.14 12.74 -19.41
N PHE A 266 1.25 13.82 -18.62
CA PHE A 266 1.32 15.19 -19.16
C PHE A 266 2.75 15.73 -19.29
N GLY A 267 3.75 15.05 -18.74
CA GLY A 267 5.14 15.48 -18.78
C GLY A 267 5.41 16.83 -18.13
N VAL A 268 4.57 17.27 -17.17
CA VAL A 268 4.70 18.55 -16.47
C VAL A 268 5.24 18.34 -15.05
N THR A 269 6.40 18.93 -14.74
CA THR A 269 6.95 18.88 -13.37
C THR A 269 6.49 20.09 -12.57
N LEU A 270 5.79 19.82 -11.47
CA LEU A 270 5.18 20.80 -10.58
C LEU A 270 5.99 20.88 -9.27
N ALA A 271 6.45 22.07 -8.90
CA ALA A 271 7.19 22.29 -7.67
C ALA A 271 6.22 22.39 -6.48
N LYS A 272 6.56 21.74 -5.37
CA LYS A 272 5.81 21.87 -4.12
C LYS A 272 5.90 23.31 -3.62
N GLN A 273 4.78 23.91 -3.29
CA GLN A 273 4.73 25.23 -2.68
C GLN A 273 4.96 25.11 -1.17
N VAL A 274 5.72 26.06 -0.61
CA VAL A 274 6.08 26.12 0.82
C VAL A 274 4.86 26.46 1.67
#